data_AF-A0A7G8QL06-F1
#
_entry.id   AF-A0A7G8QL06-F1
#
_cell.length_a   1.000
_cell.length_b   1.000
_cell.length_c   1.000
_cell.angle_alpha   90.00
_cell.angle_beta   90.00
_cell.angle_gamma   90.00
#
_symmetry.space_group_name_H-M   'P 1'
#
loop_
_entity.id
_entity.type
_entity.pdbx_description
1 polymer ?
#
loop_
_entity_poly.entity_id
_entity_poly.type
_entity_poly.pdbx_seq_one_letter_code
_entity_poly.pdbx_strand_id
1 'polypeptide(L)'
;MLHYDMIRYEIMYLKTLDRLFNKDHSLLCSIYDAPAQYRSLITQILERRFLGDQDRIKVARKTLKEWADLQLIDKDYFDCFKGTPRASWFAHHYIFEYPVLPAGLTLGGLGNDVGCLGGFNSLLLDDNIFTNFDPSNLNIDLGDIDWDLITDPQATASKKPKRVFSRFYLNAGASTDLYNPTPVTERELINGVMRYIDDAPCTLGKKISYFKKLHERWLEQYDFFLTDFDWMSRDDETQLVYLWDYLKGKGRIAGYLRPYNTSMRYDMIIAAIDVWNVQPEEKLEFIEKMKHAWQSSKSYRRSAK
;
A
#
# COMPACT_ATOMS: atom_id res chain seq x y z
N MET A 1 13.03 1.08 -13.73
CA MET A 1 12.08 0.45 -12.80
C MET A 1 10.67 0.73 -13.30
N LEU A 2 9.87 -0.31 -13.49
CA LEU A 2 8.50 -0.18 -13.98
C LEU A 2 7.59 0.42 -12.90
N HIS A 3 6.76 1.38 -13.28
CA HIS A 3 5.87 2.07 -12.35
C HIS A 3 4.45 1.50 -12.40
N TYR A 4 3.83 1.31 -11.22
CA TYR A 4 2.52 0.67 -11.09
C TYR A 4 1.41 1.39 -11.88
N ASP A 5 1.41 2.73 -11.88
CA ASP A 5 0.45 3.55 -12.62
C ASP A 5 0.44 3.27 -14.14
N MET A 6 1.53 2.74 -14.69
CA MET A 6 1.64 2.39 -16.11
C MET A 6 1.04 1.02 -16.47
N ILE A 7 0.78 0.16 -15.48
CA ILE A 7 0.40 -1.25 -15.68
C ILE A 7 -0.81 -1.69 -14.84
N ARG A 8 -1.55 -0.76 -14.22
CA ARG A 8 -2.67 -1.06 -13.32
C ARG A 8 -3.70 -1.99 -13.98
N TYR A 9 -4.11 -1.64 -15.20
CA TYR A 9 -5.08 -2.41 -15.97
C TYR A 9 -4.53 -3.78 -16.30
N GLU A 10 -3.29 -3.87 -16.77
CA GLU A 10 -2.65 -5.13 -17.08
C GLU A 10 -2.55 -6.05 -15.86
N ILE A 11 -2.23 -5.52 -14.68
CA ILE A 11 -2.24 -6.30 -13.43
C ILE A 11 -3.65 -6.77 -13.09
N MET A 12 -4.68 -5.92 -13.21
CA MET A 12 -6.07 -6.32 -12.97
C MET A 12 -6.55 -7.39 -13.95
N TYR A 13 -6.15 -7.29 -15.22
CA TYR A 13 -6.48 -8.29 -16.24
C TYR A 13 -5.85 -9.63 -15.88
N LEU A 14 -4.57 -9.64 -15.50
CA LEU A 14 -3.89 -10.86 -15.11
C LEU A 14 -4.52 -11.48 -13.85
N LYS A 15 -4.76 -10.70 -12.79
CA LYS A 15 -5.44 -11.21 -11.58
C LYS A 15 -6.81 -11.82 -11.89
N THR A 16 -7.53 -11.22 -12.84
CA THR A 16 -8.82 -11.72 -13.31
C THR A 16 -8.66 -13.04 -14.05
N LEU A 17 -7.74 -13.11 -15.01
CA LEU A 17 -7.48 -14.31 -15.80
C LEU A 17 -6.95 -15.45 -14.93
N ASP A 18 -6.07 -15.14 -13.98
CA ASP A 18 -5.51 -16.05 -12.99
C ASP A 18 -6.61 -16.72 -12.18
N ARG A 19 -7.58 -15.92 -11.72
CA ARG A 19 -8.75 -16.42 -11.01
C ARG A 19 -9.69 -17.25 -11.90
N LEU A 20 -9.93 -16.82 -13.15
CA LEU A 20 -10.81 -17.55 -14.07
C LEU A 20 -10.23 -18.90 -14.49
N PHE A 21 -8.91 -19.00 -14.62
CA PHE A 21 -8.22 -20.20 -15.11
C PHE A 21 -7.49 -20.99 -14.04
N ASN A 22 -7.62 -20.61 -12.77
CA ASN A 22 -6.94 -21.21 -11.63
C ASN A 22 -5.42 -21.35 -11.87
N LYS A 23 -4.80 -20.27 -12.36
CA LYS A 23 -3.36 -20.15 -12.60
C LYS A 23 -2.81 -18.98 -11.82
N ASP A 24 -1.52 -19.00 -11.54
CA ASP A 24 -0.81 -17.90 -10.89
C ASP A 24 0.36 -17.44 -11.78
N HIS A 25 0.25 -16.25 -12.35
CA HIS A 25 1.33 -15.65 -13.14
C HIS A 25 2.14 -14.60 -12.34
N SER A 26 1.94 -14.48 -11.03
CA SER A 26 2.58 -13.46 -10.19
C SER A 26 4.11 -13.54 -10.22
N LEU A 27 4.68 -14.74 -10.14
CA LEU A 27 6.12 -14.97 -10.19
C LEU A 27 6.71 -14.52 -11.54
N LEU A 28 6.04 -14.86 -12.64
CA LEU A 28 6.45 -14.46 -13.98
C LEU A 28 6.38 -12.95 -14.18
N CYS A 29 5.37 -12.29 -13.60
CA CYS A 29 5.22 -10.84 -13.69
C CYS A 29 6.20 -10.07 -12.82
N SER A 30 6.85 -10.72 -11.84
CA SER A 30 7.81 -10.08 -10.94
C SER A 30 9.12 -9.69 -11.63
N ILE A 31 9.44 -10.32 -12.77
CA ILE A 31 10.64 -10.06 -13.57
C ILE A 31 10.39 -9.12 -14.75
N TYR A 32 9.18 -8.56 -14.89
CA TYR A 32 8.84 -7.67 -16.00
C TYR A 32 9.23 -6.21 -15.69
N ASP A 33 9.86 -5.59 -16.66
CA ASP A 33 10.36 -4.21 -16.58
C ASP A 33 9.64 -3.26 -17.56
N ALA A 34 8.80 -3.79 -18.46
CA ALA A 34 8.08 -3.00 -19.46
C ALA A 34 6.59 -3.37 -19.56
N PRO A 35 5.67 -2.39 -19.76
CA PRO A 35 4.24 -2.66 -19.95
C PRO A 35 3.95 -3.61 -21.12
N ALA A 36 4.80 -3.57 -22.16
CA ALA A 36 4.66 -4.44 -23.34
C ALA A 36 4.75 -5.93 -22.98
N GLN A 37 5.52 -6.31 -21.95
CA GLN A 37 5.64 -7.70 -21.51
C GLN A 37 4.32 -8.20 -20.92
N TYR A 38 3.67 -7.40 -20.07
CA TYR A 38 2.34 -7.72 -19.54
C TYR A 38 1.30 -7.85 -20.66
N ARG A 39 1.28 -6.90 -21.59
CA ARG A 39 0.36 -6.92 -22.74
C ARG A 39 0.57 -8.16 -23.60
N SER A 40 1.82 -8.53 -23.87
CA SER A 40 2.17 -9.74 -24.60
C SER A 40 1.67 -11.00 -23.89
N LEU A 41 1.89 -11.11 -22.57
CA LEU A 41 1.41 -12.24 -21.78
C LEU A 41 -0.12 -12.36 -21.84
N ILE A 42 -0.83 -11.25 -21.65
CA ILE A 42 -2.30 -11.21 -21.75
C ILE A 42 -2.75 -11.66 -23.15
N THR A 43 -2.10 -11.17 -24.21
CA THR A 43 -2.37 -11.61 -25.59
C THR A 43 -2.20 -13.12 -25.73
N GLN A 44 -1.07 -13.67 -25.28
CA GLN A 44 -0.79 -15.10 -25.37
C GLN A 44 -1.81 -15.95 -24.61
N ILE A 45 -2.23 -15.52 -23.42
CA ILE A 45 -3.27 -16.20 -22.64
C ILE A 45 -4.59 -16.23 -23.42
N LEU A 46 -5.01 -15.10 -23.99
CA LEU A 46 -6.26 -15.00 -24.74
C LEU A 46 -6.18 -15.77 -26.07
N GLU A 47 -5.08 -15.69 -26.81
CA GLU A 47 -4.86 -16.42 -28.07
C GLU A 47 -4.91 -17.93 -27.85
N ARG A 48 -4.24 -18.44 -26.81
CA ARG A 48 -4.31 -19.85 -26.43
C ARG A 48 -5.73 -20.26 -26.04
N ARG A 49 -6.48 -19.38 -25.35
CA ARG A 49 -7.83 -19.68 -24.88
C ARG A 49 -8.87 -19.68 -26.00
N PHE A 50 -8.76 -18.75 -26.93
CA PHE A 50 -9.74 -18.57 -28.02
C PHE A 50 -9.24 -19.15 -29.35
N LEU A 51 -8.16 -19.93 -29.34
CA LEU A 51 -7.57 -20.56 -30.53
C LEU A 51 -7.31 -19.56 -31.68
N GLY A 52 -6.94 -18.32 -31.32
CA GLY A 52 -6.70 -17.24 -32.28
C GLY A 52 -7.93 -16.52 -32.84
N ASP A 53 -9.15 -16.83 -32.38
CA ASP A 53 -10.38 -16.13 -32.77
C ASP A 53 -10.34 -14.65 -32.33
N GLN A 54 -10.08 -13.77 -33.30
CA GLN A 54 -9.85 -12.34 -33.05
C GLN A 54 -11.10 -11.62 -32.55
N ASP A 55 -12.30 -12.03 -32.96
CA ASP A 55 -13.54 -11.41 -32.50
C ASP A 55 -13.75 -11.75 -31.02
N ARG A 56 -13.60 -13.01 -30.63
CA ARG A 56 -13.68 -13.43 -29.22
C ARG A 56 -12.60 -12.79 -28.35
N ILE A 57 -11.36 -12.70 -28.84
CA ILE A 57 -10.27 -12.03 -28.11
C ILE A 57 -10.60 -10.56 -27.90
N LYS A 58 -11.14 -9.87 -28.91
CA LYS A 58 -11.54 -8.46 -28.79
C LYS A 58 -12.65 -8.27 -27.76
N VAL A 59 -13.66 -9.13 -27.77
CA VAL A 59 -14.74 -9.05 -26.78
C VAL A 59 -14.20 -9.37 -25.38
N ALA A 60 -13.36 -10.41 -25.22
CA ALA A 60 -12.75 -10.74 -23.94
C ALA A 60 -11.90 -9.58 -23.37
N ARG A 61 -11.13 -8.88 -24.20
CA ARG A 61 -10.39 -7.67 -23.78
C ARG A 61 -11.32 -6.56 -23.32
N LYS A 62 -12.44 -6.36 -24.01
CA LYS A 62 -13.45 -5.37 -23.61
C LYS A 62 -14.03 -5.72 -22.24
N THR A 63 -14.39 -6.99 -22.02
CA THR A 63 -14.90 -7.48 -20.73
C THR A 63 -13.86 -7.32 -19.61
N LEU A 64 -12.59 -7.65 -19.85
CA LEU A 64 -11.51 -7.44 -18.87
C LEU A 64 -11.38 -5.96 -18.49
N LYS A 65 -11.50 -5.06 -19.47
CA LYS A 65 -11.50 -3.62 -19.22
C LYS A 65 -12.68 -3.19 -18.34
N GLU A 66 -13.89 -3.60 -18.69
CA GLU A 66 -15.10 -3.30 -17.93
C GLU A 66 -14.98 -3.79 -16.48
N TRP A 67 -14.42 -4.99 -16.25
CA TRP A 67 -14.21 -5.50 -14.89
C TRP A 67 -13.15 -4.73 -14.12
N ALA A 68 -12.07 -4.30 -14.77
CA ALA A 68 -11.07 -3.44 -14.14
C ALA A 68 -11.68 -2.08 -13.76
N ASP A 69 -12.50 -1.49 -14.62
CA ASP A 69 -13.21 -0.23 -14.35
C ASP A 69 -14.17 -0.35 -13.14
N LEU A 70 -14.70 -1.55 -12.87
CA LEU A 70 -15.52 -1.84 -11.68
C LEU A 70 -14.72 -2.05 -10.38
N GLN A 71 -13.39 -2.03 -10.45
CA GLN A 71 -12.51 -2.33 -9.32
C GLN A 71 -11.50 -1.22 -9.01
N LEU A 72 -11.21 -0.36 -9.99
CA LEU A 72 -10.18 0.67 -9.92
C LEU A 72 -10.79 2.05 -9.68
N ILE A 73 -10.14 2.83 -8.82
CA ILE A 73 -10.34 4.29 -8.78
C ILE A 73 -9.52 4.91 -9.91
N ASP A 74 -10.08 5.89 -10.62
CA ASP A 74 -9.32 6.63 -11.64
C ASP A 74 -8.02 7.17 -11.02
N LYS A 75 -6.91 7.01 -11.73
CA LYS A 75 -5.58 7.41 -11.25
C LYS A 75 -5.51 8.91 -10.99
N ASP A 76 -6.29 9.70 -11.72
CA ASP A 76 -6.25 11.16 -11.65
C ASP A 76 -6.79 11.67 -10.30
N TYR A 77 -7.62 10.88 -9.60
CA TYR A 77 -8.02 11.21 -8.22
C TYR A 77 -6.83 11.27 -7.27
N PHE A 78 -5.77 10.50 -7.50
CA PHE A 78 -4.59 10.47 -6.64
C PHE A 78 -3.72 11.72 -6.80
N ASP A 79 -4.02 12.59 -7.76
CA ASP A 79 -3.32 13.86 -7.96
C ASP A 79 -3.51 14.82 -6.78
N CYS A 80 -4.55 14.64 -5.96
CA CYS A 80 -4.77 15.45 -4.76
C CYS A 80 -3.65 15.32 -3.71
N PHE A 81 -2.83 14.27 -3.79
CA PHE A 81 -1.67 14.07 -2.90
C PHE A 81 -0.33 14.43 -3.56
N LYS A 82 -0.33 14.86 -4.83
CA LYS A 82 0.87 15.24 -5.58
C LYS A 82 1.22 16.72 -5.40
N GLY A 83 2.45 17.06 -5.74
CA GLY A 83 2.96 18.43 -5.77
C GLY A 83 3.54 18.91 -4.43
N THR A 84 3.27 18.21 -3.34
CA THR A 84 3.92 18.46 -2.04
C THR A 84 4.41 17.15 -1.42
N PRO A 85 5.69 17.07 -0.99
CA PRO A 85 6.21 15.89 -0.30
C PRO A 85 5.37 15.51 0.91
N ARG A 86 4.86 16.50 1.64
CA ARG A 86 4.03 16.33 2.83
C ARG A 86 2.74 15.56 2.54
N ALA A 87 1.97 15.94 1.51
CA ALA A 87 0.73 15.26 1.15
C ALA A 87 0.98 13.81 0.71
N SER A 88 2.01 13.57 -0.09
CA SER A 88 2.38 12.23 -0.56
C SER A 88 2.85 11.34 0.59
N TRP A 89 3.66 11.86 1.50
CA TRP A 89 4.11 11.14 2.69
C TRP A 89 2.97 10.86 3.68
N PHE A 90 2.05 11.80 3.85
CA PHE A 90 0.83 11.61 4.64
C PHE A 90 0.01 10.43 4.09
N ALA A 91 -0.34 10.47 2.80
CA ALA A 91 -1.13 9.41 2.18
C ALA A 91 -0.45 8.04 2.28
N HIS A 92 0.87 8.01 2.08
CA HIS A 92 1.65 6.80 2.22
C HIS A 92 1.67 6.26 3.65
N HIS A 93 1.89 7.11 4.66
CA HIS A 93 1.85 6.65 6.06
C HIS A 93 0.45 6.20 6.47
N TYR A 94 -0.58 6.89 5.98
CA TYR A 94 -1.97 6.58 6.31
C TYR A 94 -2.35 5.14 5.95
N ILE A 95 -1.90 4.60 4.81
CA ILE A 95 -2.25 3.23 4.41
C ILE A 95 -1.67 2.16 5.34
N PHE A 96 -0.56 2.43 6.04
CA PHE A 96 0.02 1.49 7.01
C PHE A 96 -0.71 1.55 8.36
N GLU A 97 -1.16 2.74 8.75
CA GLU A 97 -1.83 2.98 10.04
C GLU A 97 -3.33 2.66 9.99
N TYR A 98 -3.99 2.90 8.85
CA TYR A 98 -5.44 2.77 8.69
C TYR A 98 -5.80 1.83 7.53
N PRO A 99 -6.26 0.60 7.83
CA PRO A 99 -6.63 -0.35 6.79
C PRO A 99 -7.85 0.02 5.97
N VAL A 100 -7.89 -0.49 4.74
CA VAL A 100 -9.15 -0.68 4.02
C VAL A 100 -9.92 -1.83 4.69
N LEU A 101 -10.97 -1.51 5.44
CA LEU A 101 -11.76 -2.50 6.16
C LEU A 101 -12.54 -3.42 5.17
N PRO A 102 -12.38 -4.76 5.25
CA PRO A 102 -13.20 -5.70 4.50
C PRO A 102 -14.68 -5.64 4.89
N ALA A 103 -15.55 -6.23 4.08
CA ALA A 103 -16.95 -6.43 4.48
C ALA A 103 -17.05 -7.30 5.73
N GLY A 104 -17.68 -6.77 6.79
CA GLY A 104 -17.92 -7.48 8.05
C GLY A 104 -16.87 -7.26 9.14
N LEU A 105 -15.80 -6.49 8.90
CA LEU A 105 -14.83 -6.13 9.93
C LEU A 105 -14.95 -4.65 10.28
N THR A 106 -15.65 -4.37 11.39
CA THR A 106 -15.44 -3.14 12.14
C THR A 106 -14.15 -3.31 12.94
N LEU A 107 -13.18 -2.40 12.80
CA LEU A 107 -12.12 -2.32 13.79
C LEU A 107 -12.81 -1.92 15.10
N GLY A 108 -12.77 -2.82 16.10
CA GLY A 108 -13.30 -2.56 17.42
C GLY A 108 -12.59 -1.37 18.07
N GLY A 109 -13.13 -0.17 17.89
CA GLY A 109 -13.43 0.63 19.07
C GLY A 109 -14.65 -0.04 19.73
N LEU A 110 -14.44 -0.63 20.91
CA LEU A 110 -15.47 -1.10 21.86
C LEU A 110 -16.90 -1.22 21.28
N GLY A 111 -17.31 -2.43 20.88
CA GLY A 111 -18.71 -2.69 20.52
C GLY A 111 -18.93 -4.03 19.81
N ASN A 112 -19.90 -4.79 20.31
CA ASN A 112 -20.16 -6.21 20.03
C ASN A 112 -20.62 -6.58 18.61
N ASP A 113 -20.31 -7.84 18.25
CA ASP A 113 -21.07 -8.83 17.45
C ASP A 113 -21.60 -8.50 16.04
N VAL A 114 -21.22 -9.31 15.05
CA VAL A 114 -21.92 -10.53 14.53
C VAL A 114 -21.27 -10.88 13.18
N GLY A 115 -20.91 -12.15 12.98
CA GLY A 115 -20.20 -12.61 11.77
C GLY A 115 -21.03 -12.61 10.48
N CYS A 116 -20.34 -12.60 9.33
CA CYS A 116 -20.84 -13.26 8.12
C CYS A 116 -19.74 -13.50 7.08
N LEU A 117 -19.82 -14.69 6.47
CA LEU A 117 -19.00 -15.20 5.37
C LEU A 117 -19.11 -14.33 4.11
N GLY A 118 -17.98 -13.91 3.56
CA GLY A 118 -17.89 -13.18 2.30
C GLY A 118 -18.02 -14.11 1.10
N GLY A 119 -19.25 -14.56 0.82
CA GLY A 119 -19.63 -15.10 -0.48
C GLY A 119 -19.55 -14.00 -1.55
N PHE A 120 -18.93 -14.34 -2.66
CA PHE A 120 -18.95 -13.53 -3.88
C PHE A 120 -20.41 -13.33 -4.32
N ASN A 121 -20.84 -12.09 -4.57
CA ASN A 121 -22.16 -11.83 -5.14
C ASN A 121 -22.26 -12.49 -6.52
N SER A 122 -22.92 -13.64 -6.56
CA SER A 122 -23.18 -14.51 -7.72
C SER A 122 -24.29 -13.97 -8.64
N LEU A 123 -24.54 -12.65 -8.68
CA LEU A 123 -25.71 -12.07 -9.34
C LEU A 123 -25.42 -11.28 -10.64
N LEU A 124 -24.23 -11.43 -11.22
CA LEU A 124 -23.87 -10.81 -12.52
C LEU A 124 -23.23 -11.80 -13.51
N LEU A 125 -23.41 -13.11 -13.29
CA LEU A 125 -22.69 -14.17 -14.02
C LEU A 125 -23.43 -14.74 -15.25
N ASP A 126 -24.55 -14.15 -15.67
CA ASP A 126 -25.39 -14.77 -16.69
C ASP A 126 -24.86 -14.64 -18.14
N ASP A 127 -23.93 -13.72 -18.42
CA ASP A 127 -23.40 -13.47 -19.79
C ASP A 127 -21.86 -13.54 -19.91
N ASN A 128 -21.21 -14.36 -19.09
CA ASN A 128 -19.75 -14.51 -19.17
C ASN A 128 -19.34 -15.34 -20.41
N ILE A 129 -18.61 -14.74 -21.35
CA ILE A 129 -17.99 -15.42 -22.52
C ILE A 129 -17.09 -16.63 -22.13
N PHE A 130 -16.76 -16.75 -20.84
CA PHE A 130 -15.96 -17.82 -20.25
C PHE A 130 -16.77 -18.99 -19.64
N THR A 131 -18.11 -18.96 -19.62
CA THR A 131 -18.95 -19.95 -18.88
C THR A 131 -19.09 -21.31 -19.53
N ASN A 132 -18.76 -21.47 -20.81
CA ASN A 132 -18.90 -22.75 -21.51
C ASN A 132 -17.53 -23.37 -21.79
N PHE A 133 -16.85 -23.94 -20.80
CA PHE A 133 -15.75 -24.88 -21.10
C PHE A 133 -15.42 -25.83 -19.94
N ASP A 134 -15.30 -27.13 -20.28
CA ASP A 134 -14.95 -28.23 -19.40
C ASP A 134 -13.43 -28.22 -19.08
N PRO A 135 -13.02 -28.17 -17.80
CA PRO A 135 -11.62 -28.12 -17.37
C PRO A 135 -10.81 -29.41 -17.62
N SER A 136 -11.44 -30.50 -18.09
CA SER A 136 -10.81 -31.81 -18.25
C SER A 136 -9.83 -31.96 -19.43
N ASN A 137 -9.66 -30.94 -20.29
CA ASN A 137 -8.81 -31.03 -21.50
C ASN A 137 -7.40 -30.39 -21.38
N LEU A 138 -6.91 -30.12 -20.18
CA LEU A 138 -5.56 -29.57 -19.97
C LEU A 138 -4.61 -30.64 -19.41
N ASN A 139 -4.13 -31.53 -20.28
CA ASN A 139 -2.95 -32.32 -19.99
C ASN A 139 -1.72 -31.48 -20.39
N ILE A 140 -1.10 -30.83 -19.41
CA ILE A 140 0.16 -30.08 -19.61
C ILE A 140 1.28 -30.94 -19.03
N ASP A 141 2.20 -31.37 -19.89
CA ASP A 141 3.43 -32.06 -19.54
C ASP A 141 4.37 -31.08 -18.81
N LEU A 142 4.74 -31.43 -17.57
CA LEU A 142 5.54 -30.63 -16.63
C LEU A 142 6.99 -31.13 -16.52
N GLY A 143 7.49 -31.83 -17.54
CA GLY A 143 8.74 -32.59 -17.49
C GLY A 143 10.07 -31.84 -17.34
N ASP A 144 10.11 -30.50 -17.41
CA ASP A 144 11.38 -29.76 -17.54
C ASP A 144 11.64 -28.72 -16.43
N ILE A 145 11.00 -28.82 -15.26
CA ILE A 145 11.34 -27.92 -14.15
C ILE A 145 11.98 -28.68 -12.99
N ASP A 146 13.26 -28.37 -12.78
CA ASP A 146 14.13 -28.93 -11.74
C ASP A 146 13.64 -28.51 -10.34
N TRP A 147 12.99 -29.45 -9.65
CA TRP A 147 12.35 -29.30 -8.34
C TRP A 147 13.28 -29.51 -7.15
N ASP A 148 14.57 -29.81 -7.37
CA ASP A 148 15.51 -30.11 -6.29
C ASP A 148 16.07 -28.87 -5.56
N LEU A 149 15.65 -27.66 -5.94
CA LEU A 149 16.05 -26.41 -5.27
C LEU A 149 15.04 -25.89 -4.22
N ILE A 150 13.90 -26.58 -3.99
CA ILE A 150 12.80 -26.05 -3.16
C ILE A 150 12.65 -26.75 -1.80
N THR A 151 13.30 -27.90 -1.57
CA THR A 151 13.05 -28.69 -0.35
C THR A 151 14.30 -29.01 0.44
N ASP A 152 14.75 -28.07 1.29
CA ASP A 152 15.11 -28.45 2.68
C ASP A 152 15.21 -27.24 3.64
N PRO A 153 14.28 -27.06 4.58
CA PRO A 153 14.45 -26.21 5.74
C PRO A 153 14.59 -27.07 7.01
N GLN A 154 15.82 -27.39 7.43
CA GLN A 154 16.06 -27.93 8.77
C GLN A 154 16.38 -26.84 9.79
N ALA A 155 15.63 -26.93 10.89
CA ALA A 155 15.56 -26.02 12.01
C ALA A 155 16.78 -26.09 12.94
N THR A 156 17.13 -24.94 13.53
CA THR A 156 17.59 -24.89 14.93
C THR A 156 16.97 -23.69 15.64
N ALA A 157 16.18 -23.98 16.68
CA ALA A 157 15.56 -23.02 17.56
C ALA A 157 16.62 -22.32 18.43
N SER A 158 16.58 -20.98 18.50
CA SER A 158 17.26 -20.24 19.57
C SER A 158 16.36 -19.15 20.15
N LYS A 159 16.34 -19.10 21.49
CA LYS A 159 15.45 -18.32 22.35
C LYS A 159 15.56 -16.82 22.04
N LYS A 160 14.50 -16.19 21.54
CA LYS A 160 14.42 -14.73 21.38
C LYS A 160 13.77 -14.08 22.62
N PRO A 161 14.31 -12.95 23.10
CA PRO A 161 13.79 -12.26 24.28
C PRO A 161 12.39 -11.70 24.01
N LYS A 162 11.54 -11.65 25.05
CA LYS A 162 10.20 -11.07 25.02
C LYS A 162 10.26 -9.65 24.45
N ARG A 163 9.88 -9.49 23.17
CA ARG A 163 9.66 -8.18 22.54
C ARG A 163 8.43 -7.57 23.21
N VAL A 164 8.64 -6.46 23.90
CA VAL A 164 7.56 -5.57 24.29
C VAL A 164 6.97 -5.01 23.01
N PHE A 165 5.76 -5.46 22.66
CA PHE A 165 5.02 -4.96 21.51
C PHE A 165 4.65 -3.50 21.77
N SER A 166 5.23 -2.57 21.01
CA SER A 166 4.73 -1.21 20.95
C SER A 166 3.34 -1.23 20.29
N ARG A 167 2.39 -0.44 20.79
CA ARG A 167 1.04 -0.31 20.22
C ARG A 167 1.01 0.09 18.73
N PHE A 168 2.10 0.62 18.19
CA PHE A 168 2.30 0.95 16.76
C PHE A 168 2.60 -0.26 15.86
N TYR A 169 2.62 -1.48 16.39
CA TYR A 169 2.79 -2.70 15.58
C TYR A 169 1.46 -3.35 15.18
N LEU A 170 0.31 -2.75 15.49
CA LEU A 170 -0.98 -3.22 14.99
C LEU A 170 -1.21 -2.71 13.56
N ASN A 171 -0.34 -3.10 12.63
CA ASN A 171 -0.52 -2.83 11.20
C ASN A 171 -1.65 -3.72 10.68
N ALA A 172 -2.90 -3.34 10.95
CA ALA A 172 -4.01 -3.90 10.19
C ALA A 172 -4.00 -3.40 8.73
N GLY A 173 -3.27 -2.30 8.46
CA GLY A 173 -3.09 -1.65 7.15
C GLY A 173 -2.13 -2.36 6.20
N ALA A 174 -1.40 -1.59 5.38
CA ALA A 174 -0.44 -2.11 4.41
C ALA A 174 0.66 -2.95 5.08
N SER A 175 0.99 -4.10 4.48
CA SER A 175 2.09 -4.95 4.94
C SER A 175 3.44 -4.38 4.49
N THR A 176 4.39 -4.30 5.41
CA THR A 176 5.77 -3.89 5.11
C THR A 176 6.54 -4.91 4.27
N ASP A 177 6.03 -6.15 4.18
CA ASP A 177 6.62 -7.21 3.35
C ASP A 177 6.12 -7.12 1.90
N LEU A 178 4.94 -6.53 1.68
CA LEU A 178 4.30 -6.42 0.36
C LEU A 178 4.47 -5.05 -0.28
N TYR A 179 4.57 -3.99 0.52
CA TYR A 179 4.65 -2.60 0.08
C TYR A 179 5.94 -1.97 0.60
N ASN A 180 6.64 -1.22 -0.27
CA ASN A 180 7.84 -0.48 0.13
C ASN A 180 7.48 0.57 1.18
N PRO A 181 7.96 0.46 2.43
CA PRO A 181 7.64 1.42 3.48
C PRO A 181 8.52 2.68 3.43
N THR A 182 9.55 2.68 2.59
CA THR A 182 10.54 3.75 2.46
C THR A 182 10.74 4.11 0.98
N PRO A 183 9.67 4.54 0.27
CA PRO A 183 9.78 5.01 -1.10
C PRO A 183 10.66 6.25 -1.19
N VAL A 184 11.39 6.36 -2.29
CA VAL A 184 12.42 7.37 -2.53
C VAL A 184 11.85 8.55 -3.30
N THR A 185 10.81 8.33 -4.10
CA THR A 185 10.21 9.34 -4.98
C THR A 185 8.72 9.55 -4.70
N GLU A 186 8.20 10.74 -5.05
CA GLU A 186 6.76 11.04 -5.00
C GLU A 186 5.94 10.01 -5.79
N ARG A 187 6.44 9.61 -6.97
CA ARG A 187 5.76 8.62 -7.80
C ARG A 187 5.70 7.25 -7.11
N GLU A 188 6.74 6.83 -6.40
CA GLU A 188 6.73 5.58 -5.63
C GLU A 188 5.76 5.65 -4.45
N LEU A 189 5.68 6.80 -3.75
CA LEU A 189 4.70 7.04 -2.68
C LEU A 189 3.28 6.83 -3.19
N ILE A 190 2.90 7.56 -4.26
CA ILE A 190 1.56 7.51 -4.84
C ILE A 190 1.26 6.13 -5.43
N ASN A 191 2.21 5.51 -6.12
CA ASN A 191 2.03 4.17 -6.66
C ASN A 191 1.82 3.12 -5.55
N GLY A 192 2.49 3.27 -4.40
CA GLY A 192 2.27 2.42 -3.23
C GLY A 192 0.85 2.54 -2.69
N VAL A 193 0.34 3.77 -2.52
CA VAL A 193 -1.03 4.04 -2.08
C VAL A 193 -2.05 3.47 -3.06
N MET A 194 -1.85 3.73 -4.34
CA MET A 194 -2.70 3.26 -5.43
C MET A 194 -2.77 1.73 -5.47
N ARG A 195 -1.62 1.05 -5.43
CA ARG A 195 -1.55 -0.41 -5.42
C ARG A 195 -2.23 -1.00 -4.20
N TYR A 196 -2.04 -0.40 -3.01
CA TYR A 196 -2.69 -0.87 -1.78
C TYR A 196 -4.22 -0.81 -1.87
N ILE A 197 -4.77 0.30 -2.37
CA ILE A 197 -6.22 0.47 -2.52
C ILE A 197 -6.77 -0.45 -3.61
N ASP A 198 -6.07 -0.57 -4.74
CA ASP A 198 -6.48 -1.42 -5.86
C ASP A 198 -6.52 -2.90 -5.46
N ASP A 199 -5.54 -3.35 -4.67
CA ASP A 199 -5.41 -4.74 -4.20
C ASP A 199 -6.33 -5.08 -3.01
N ALA A 200 -7.02 -4.08 -2.43
CA ALA A 200 -7.94 -4.32 -1.33
C ALA A 200 -9.12 -5.21 -1.78
N PRO A 201 -9.44 -6.30 -1.03
CA PRO A 201 -10.47 -7.26 -1.41
C PRO A 201 -11.88 -6.76 -1.06
N CYS A 202 -12.27 -5.59 -1.59
CA CYS A 202 -13.56 -4.96 -1.35
C CYS A 202 -14.11 -4.29 -2.61
N THR A 203 -15.38 -3.89 -2.57
CA THR A 203 -16.05 -3.25 -3.70
C THR A 203 -15.45 -1.86 -4.00
N LEU A 204 -15.56 -1.41 -5.26
CA LEU A 204 -15.13 -0.06 -5.66
C LEU A 204 -15.76 1.03 -4.78
N GLY A 205 -17.04 0.90 -4.41
CA GLY A 205 -17.69 1.84 -3.50
C GLY A 205 -16.97 1.98 -2.14
N LYS A 206 -16.46 0.87 -1.58
CA LYS A 206 -15.69 0.90 -0.32
C LYS A 206 -14.31 1.51 -0.51
N LYS A 207 -13.64 1.21 -1.62
CA LYS A 207 -12.37 1.85 -1.99
C LYS A 207 -12.54 3.36 -2.11
N ILE A 208 -13.60 3.82 -2.78
CA ILE A 208 -13.95 5.24 -2.91
C ILE A 208 -14.22 5.87 -1.54
N SER A 209 -15.00 5.23 -0.67
CA SER A 209 -15.25 5.75 0.69
C SER A 209 -13.97 5.84 1.53
N TYR A 210 -13.09 4.85 1.44
CA TYR A 210 -11.77 4.90 2.08
C TYR A 210 -10.93 6.06 1.55
N PHE A 211 -10.86 6.21 0.22
CA PHE A 211 -10.11 7.28 -0.44
C PHE A 211 -10.63 8.67 -0.03
N LYS A 212 -11.96 8.85 0.00
CA LYS A 212 -12.58 10.10 0.48
C LYS A 212 -12.18 10.41 1.91
N LYS A 213 -12.27 9.42 2.81
CA LYS A 213 -11.87 9.59 4.20
C LYS A 213 -10.38 9.95 4.32
N LEU A 214 -9.51 9.29 3.57
CA LEU A 214 -8.09 9.63 3.52
C LEU A 214 -7.89 11.09 3.10
N HIS A 215 -8.58 11.53 2.04
CA HIS A 215 -8.48 12.89 1.53
C HIS A 215 -9.05 13.93 2.52
N GLU A 216 -10.21 13.67 3.13
CA GLU A 216 -10.78 14.52 4.18
C GLU A 216 -9.83 14.68 5.35
N ARG A 217 -9.17 13.59 5.80
CA ARG A 217 -8.17 13.65 6.87
C ARG A 217 -6.93 14.45 6.48
N TRP A 218 -6.53 14.39 5.22
CA TRP A 218 -5.45 15.24 4.72
C TRP A 218 -5.85 16.71 4.78
N LEU A 219 -7.05 17.06 4.32
CA LEU A 219 -7.55 18.44 4.34
C LEU A 219 -7.70 18.98 5.76
N GLU A 220 -8.27 18.20 6.69
CA GLU A 220 -8.36 18.59 8.12
C GLU A 220 -6.98 18.92 8.70
N GLN A 221 -5.98 18.09 8.40
CA GLN A 221 -4.61 18.29 8.89
C GLN A 221 -3.94 19.48 8.20
N TYR A 222 -4.14 19.66 6.90
CA TYR A 222 -3.61 20.78 6.13
C TYR A 222 -4.19 22.12 6.60
N ASP A 223 -5.50 22.19 6.82
CA ASP A 223 -6.18 23.42 7.25
C ASP A 223 -5.74 23.85 8.66
N PHE A 224 -5.50 22.87 9.56
CA PHE A 224 -5.05 23.18 10.92
C PHE A 224 -3.54 23.47 11.00
N PHE A 225 -2.71 22.80 10.20
CA PHE A 225 -1.26 22.95 10.19
C PHE A 225 -0.75 23.36 8.81
N LEU A 226 -1.18 24.54 8.35
CA LEU A 226 -0.94 25.06 6.99
C LEU A 226 0.54 25.12 6.62
N THR A 227 1.39 25.52 7.57
CA THR A 227 2.83 25.57 7.42
C THR A 227 3.49 24.46 8.22
N ASP A 228 4.65 24.04 7.73
CA ASP A 228 5.52 23.17 8.50
C ASP A 228 6.00 23.89 9.77
N PHE A 229 6.66 23.17 10.68
CA PHE A 229 7.09 23.76 11.95
C PHE A 229 8.22 24.79 11.73
N ASP A 230 7.95 26.09 11.92
CA ASP A 230 8.91 27.19 11.71
C ASP A 230 10.26 27.03 12.44
N TRP A 231 10.26 26.28 13.54
CA TRP A 231 11.46 26.03 14.36
C TRP A 231 12.29 24.82 13.88
N MET A 232 11.77 24.05 12.92
CA MET A 232 12.46 22.91 12.30
C MET A 232 13.06 23.31 10.95
N SER A 233 14.36 23.05 10.78
CA SER A 233 15.04 23.24 9.50
C SER A 233 15.16 21.90 8.76
N ARG A 234 14.86 21.92 7.47
CA ARG A 234 15.06 20.77 6.58
C ARG A 234 16.53 20.39 6.41
N ASP A 235 17.45 21.34 6.62
CA ASP A 235 18.90 21.14 6.43
C ASP A 235 19.66 20.86 7.74
N ASP A 236 19.03 21.04 8.92
CA ASP A 236 19.67 20.78 10.22
C ASP A 236 19.61 19.28 10.54
N GLU A 237 20.56 18.51 9.99
CA GLU A 237 20.64 17.06 10.22
C GLU A 237 20.67 16.70 11.71
N THR A 238 21.37 17.49 12.52
CA THR A 238 21.49 17.23 13.96
C THR A 238 20.13 17.37 14.66
N GLN A 239 19.35 18.39 14.28
CA GLN A 239 17.97 18.54 14.74
C GLN A 239 17.13 17.34 14.34
N LEU A 240 17.15 16.96 13.06
CA LEU A 240 16.27 15.93 12.56
C LEU A 240 16.60 14.54 13.10
N VAL A 241 17.87 14.21 13.33
CA VAL A 241 18.27 12.98 14.03
C VAL A 241 17.73 12.97 15.46
N TYR A 242 17.88 14.08 16.19
CA TYR A 242 17.36 14.18 17.55
C TYR A 242 15.83 14.02 17.60
N LEU A 243 15.11 14.71 16.72
CA LEU A 243 13.65 14.66 16.65
C LEU A 243 13.16 13.28 16.24
N TRP A 244 13.84 12.62 15.31
CA TRP A 244 13.56 11.25 14.94
C TRP A 244 13.63 10.30 16.14
N ASP A 245 14.74 10.36 16.89
CA ASP A 245 14.93 9.53 18.07
C ASP A 245 13.95 9.88 19.21
N TYR A 246 13.62 11.16 19.36
CA TYR A 246 12.60 11.61 20.30
C TYR A 246 11.24 10.98 19.99
N LEU A 247 10.78 11.10 18.74
CA LEU A 247 9.50 10.53 18.30
C LEU A 247 9.50 9.01 18.38
N LYS A 248 10.60 8.36 17.95
CA LYS A 248 10.79 6.92 18.08
C LYS A 248 10.72 6.46 19.54
N GLY A 249 11.36 7.18 20.46
CA GLY A 249 11.32 6.91 21.90
C GLY A 249 9.93 7.12 22.52
N LYS A 250 9.09 7.98 21.92
CA LYS A 250 7.67 8.16 22.26
C LYS A 250 6.74 7.18 21.53
N GLY A 251 7.31 6.27 20.73
CA GLY A 251 6.56 5.34 19.91
C GLY A 251 5.74 6.03 18.82
N ARG A 252 6.12 7.22 18.35
CA ARG A 252 5.39 7.98 17.30
C ARG A 252 5.94 7.78 15.89
N ILE A 253 7.04 7.03 15.75
CA ILE A 253 7.62 6.65 14.47
C ILE A 253 7.49 5.16 14.32
N ALA A 254 6.90 4.72 13.21
CA ALA A 254 6.78 3.31 12.92
C ALA A 254 8.15 2.66 12.75
N GLY A 255 8.35 1.50 13.37
CA GLY A 255 9.66 0.86 13.48
C GLY A 255 10.27 0.41 12.14
N TYR A 256 9.44 0.29 11.11
CA TYR A 256 9.83 -0.10 9.75
C TYR A 256 10.42 1.06 8.95
N LEU A 257 10.20 2.31 9.34
CA LEU A 257 10.69 3.47 8.60
C LEU A 257 12.22 3.58 8.73
N ARG A 258 12.87 3.82 7.60
CA ARG A 258 14.32 3.95 7.45
C ARG A 258 14.63 5.10 6.50
N PRO A 259 14.68 6.36 6.99
CA PRO A 259 15.07 7.48 6.16
C PRO A 259 16.54 7.35 5.74
N TYR A 260 16.82 7.49 4.43
CA TYR A 260 18.19 7.36 3.91
C TYR A 260 18.91 8.71 3.78
N ASN A 261 18.19 9.84 3.86
CA ASN A 261 18.76 11.17 3.87
C ASN A 261 18.00 12.13 4.80
N THR A 262 18.57 13.31 5.00
CA THR A 262 18.06 14.36 5.91
C THR A 262 16.69 14.89 5.47
N SER A 263 16.47 15.13 4.18
CA SER A 263 15.19 15.62 3.64
C SER A 263 14.05 14.62 3.85
N MET A 264 14.29 13.34 3.58
CA MET A 264 13.31 12.28 3.80
C MET A 264 12.98 12.14 5.28
N ARG A 265 13.98 12.28 6.16
CA ARG A 265 13.77 12.29 7.61
C ARG A 265 12.86 13.46 8.02
N TYR A 266 13.06 14.65 7.46
CA TYR A 266 12.19 15.80 7.67
C TYR A 266 10.75 15.47 7.29
N ASP A 267 10.53 15.00 6.05
CA ASP A 267 9.20 14.72 5.53
C ASP A 267 8.48 13.61 6.33
N MET A 268 9.20 12.55 6.69
CA MET A 268 8.65 11.46 7.52
C MET A 268 8.30 11.90 8.94
N ILE A 269 9.09 12.79 9.56
CA ILE A 269 8.78 13.35 10.89
C ILE A 269 7.45 14.10 10.83
N ILE A 270 7.29 14.96 9.82
CA ILE A 270 6.06 15.73 9.63
C ILE A 270 4.89 14.79 9.37
N ALA A 271 5.03 13.83 8.44
CA ALA A 271 3.99 12.87 8.12
C ALA A 271 3.55 12.02 9.33
N ALA A 272 4.49 11.60 10.17
CA ALA A 272 4.17 10.85 11.39
C ALA A 272 3.33 11.66 12.38
N ILE A 273 3.57 12.97 12.48
CA ILE A 273 2.77 13.90 13.29
C ILE A 273 1.42 14.18 12.63
N ASP A 274 1.40 14.36 11.30
CA ASP A 274 0.20 14.62 10.53
C ASP A 274 -0.80 13.46 10.61
N VAL A 275 -0.34 12.22 10.40
CA VAL A 275 -1.17 10.99 10.42
C VAL A 275 -1.64 10.62 11.83
N TRP A 276 -1.01 11.16 12.87
CA TRP A 276 -1.42 10.92 14.25
C TRP A 276 -2.82 11.50 14.52
N ASN A 277 -3.79 10.61 14.69
CA ASN A 277 -5.19 10.94 14.91
C ASN A 277 -5.48 11.21 16.40
N VAL A 278 -5.21 12.45 16.81
CA VAL A 278 -5.56 13.01 18.12
C VAL A 278 -6.16 14.40 17.93
N GLN A 279 -6.74 14.93 19.00
CA GLN A 279 -7.26 16.29 18.97
C GLN A 279 -6.14 17.29 18.66
N PRO A 280 -6.42 18.37 17.92
CA PRO A 280 -5.39 19.31 17.49
C PRO A 280 -4.62 19.95 18.66
N GLU A 281 -5.28 20.19 19.79
CA GLU A 281 -4.68 20.74 21.01
C GLU A 281 -3.63 19.79 21.61
N GLU A 282 -3.93 18.48 21.65
CA GLU A 282 -2.98 17.47 22.12
C GLU A 282 -1.76 17.39 21.20
N LYS A 283 -1.98 17.51 19.88
CA LYS A 283 -0.90 17.54 18.89
C LYS A 283 -0.02 18.78 19.08
N LEU A 284 -0.61 19.96 19.27
CA LEU A 284 0.11 21.21 19.55
C LEU A 284 0.94 21.12 20.83
N GLU A 285 0.33 20.67 21.93
CA GLU A 285 1.04 20.50 23.21
C GLU A 285 2.24 19.54 23.05
N PHE A 286 2.08 18.47 22.28
CA PHE A 286 3.17 17.55 21.98
C PHE A 286 4.28 18.20 21.16
N ILE A 287 3.94 18.97 20.12
CA ILE A 287 4.91 19.70 19.28
C ILE A 287 5.68 20.73 20.13
N GLU A 288 5.03 21.44 21.03
CA GLU A 288 5.67 22.38 21.97
C GLU A 288 6.64 21.67 22.91
N LYS A 289 6.22 20.55 23.52
CA LYS A 289 7.11 19.72 24.35
C LYS A 289 8.32 19.22 23.59
N MET A 290 8.13 18.81 22.33
CA MET A 290 9.21 18.37 21.45
C MET A 290 10.18 19.52 21.13
N LYS A 291 9.66 20.72 20.82
CA LYS A 291 10.45 21.93 20.61
C LYS A 291 11.29 22.31 21.84
N HIS A 292 10.68 22.31 23.03
CA HIS A 292 11.37 22.61 24.28
C HIS A 292 12.46 21.59 24.63
N ALA A 293 12.22 20.31 24.37
CA ALA A 293 13.22 19.25 24.56
C ALA A 293 14.44 19.48 23.66
N TRP A 294 14.20 19.83 22.40
CA TRP A 294 15.27 20.15 21.46
C TRP A 294 16.08 21.39 21.88
N GLN A 295 15.40 22.48 22.25
CA GLN A 295 16.06 23.71 22.72
C GLN A 295 16.92 23.47 23.96
N SER A 296 16.40 22.72 24.93
CA SER A 296 17.15 22.31 26.12
C SER A 296 18.40 21.50 25.76
N SER A 297 18.29 20.59 24.78
CA SER A 297 19.44 19.80 24.32
C SER A 297 20.52 20.65 23.64
N LYS A 298 20.13 21.70 22.89
CA LYS A 298 21.08 22.66 22.30
C LYS A 298 21.84 23.42 23.38
N SER A 299 21.14 23.92 24.39
CA SER A 299 21.74 24.67 25.50
C SER A 299 22.74 23.81 26.29
N TYR A 300 22.38 22.56 26.60
CA TYR A 300 23.28 21.63 27.30
C TYR A 300 24.56 21.34 26.51
N ARG A 301 24.46 21.13 25.18
CA ARG A 301 25.64 20.92 24.32
C ARG A 301 26.53 22.16 24.22
N ARG A 302 25.96 23.37 24.36
CA ARG A 302 26.72 24.62 24.38
C ARG A 302 27.44 24.84 25.72
N SER A 303 26.85 24.42 26.84
CA SER A 303 27.47 24.53 28.16
C SER A 303 28.51 23.44 28.47
N ALA A 304 28.48 22.32 27.73
CA ALA A 304 29.41 21.21 27.90
C ALA A 304 30.65 21.29 26.97
N LYS A 305 30.76 22.36 26.16
CA LYS A 305 31.95 22.72 25.38
C LYS A 305 32.67 23.85 26.09
#